data_AF-A0A2S4N4E3-F1
#
_entry.id   AF-A0A2S4N4E3-F1
#
_cell.length_a   1.000
_cell.length_b   1.000
_cell.length_c   1.000
_cell.angle_alpha   90.00
_cell.angle_beta   90.00
_cell.angle_gamma   90.00
#
_symmetry.space_group_name_H-M   'P 1'
#
loop_
_entity.id
_entity.type
_entity.pdbx_description
1 polymer ?
#
loop_
_entity_poly.entity_id
_entity_poly.type
_entity_poly.pdbx_seq_one_letter_code
_entity_poly.pdbx_strand_id
1 'polypeptide(L)'
;MKKIERNALIVLSLIFLTSCSHYIINEAGYTRPPKNYKFSYKKNSAKLTNNEVLDTTVVYYLHNSNYYRNSSEYKNSDHYIRFYSDGRFKLQGTKEIPKTEDVNNINKGIIGYYKLKGRVIKLQIYGDINGGSDQLEFGLIDEKGDLILLNENPRTDFCIGYSEDAIKRKIAKSSFFNPKRYEKLKIDGMTYETPNW
;
A
#
# COMPACT_ATOMS: atom_id res chain seq x y z
N MET A 1 53.69 5.95 -15.15
CA MET A 1 52.21 5.88 -15.33
C MET A 1 51.85 6.54 -16.65
N LYS A 2 51.27 5.77 -17.56
CA LYS A 2 50.88 6.27 -18.88
C LYS A 2 49.75 7.29 -18.71
N LYS A 3 49.75 8.37 -19.49
CA LYS A 3 48.79 9.49 -19.42
C LYS A 3 47.32 9.04 -19.43
N ILE A 4 47.05 7.87 -20.03
CA ILE A 4 45.74 7.22 -20.10
C ILE A 4 45.29 6.66 -18.73
N GLU A 5 46.21 6.10 -17.93
CA GLU A 5 45.92 5.55 -16.59
C GLU A 5 45.54 6.65 -15.60
N ARG A 6 46.15 7.84 -15.75
CA ARG A 6 45.85 9.01 -14.90
C ARG A 6 44.46 9.59 -15.17
N ASN A 7 44.05 9.62 -16.44
CA ASN A 7 42.72 10.12 -16.83
C ASN A 7 41.61 9.15 -16.43
N ALA A 8 41.84 7.84 -16.55
CA ALA A 8 40.90 6.82 -16.08
C ALA A 8 40.68 6.90 -14.56
N LEU A 9 41.75 7.10 -13.79
CA LEU A 9 41.68 7.26 -12.34
C LEU A 9 40.87 8.52 -11.94
N ILE A 10 41.05 9.63 -12.65
CA ILE A 10 40.32 10.89 -12.39
C ILE A 10 38.83 10.73 -12.70
N VAL A 11 38.46 10.09 -13.81
CA VAL A 11 37.06 9.82 -14.17
C VAL A 11 36.41 8.88 -13.16
N LEU A 12 37.10 7.81 -12.73
CA LEU A 12 36.60 6.90 -11.70
C LEU A 12 36.39 7.63 -10.36
N SER A 13 37.31 8.52 -9.98
CA SER A 13 37.23 9.32 -8.74
C SER A 13 36.04 10.30 -8.76
N LEU A 14 35.75 10.90 -9.92
CA LEU A 14 34.60 11.80 -10.09
C LEU A 14 33.26 11.08 -9.99
N ILE A 15 33.17 9.81 -10.40
CA ILE A 15 31.95 9.00 -10.27
C ILE A 15 31.63 8.72 -8.80
N PHE A 16 32.64 8.42 -7.97
CA PHE A 16 32.45 8.18 -6.53
C PHE A 16 32.02 9.41 -5.71
N LEU A 17 32.33 10.62 -6.18
CA LEU A 17 31.96 11.87 -5.48
C LEU A 17 30.49 12.27 -5.70
N THR A 18 29.76 11.63 -6.62
CA THR A 18 28.37 12.01 -6.95
C THR A 18 27.30 11.12 -6.32
N SER A 19 27.66 10.05 -5.60
CA SER A 19 26.69 9.10 -5.02
C SER A 19 26.29 9.38 -3.57
N CYS A 20 26.71 10.50 -2.96
CA CYS A 20 26.28 10.89 -1.62
C CYS A 20 24.87 11.47 -1.63
N SER A 21 23.86 10.59 -1.71
CA SER A 21 22.48 10.95 -1.39
C SER A 21 22.41 11.30 0.10
N HIS A 22 22.36 12.59 0.43
CA HIS A 22 22.16 13.06 1.80
C HIS A 22 20.72 12.71 2.23
N TYR A 23 20.59 11.68 3.08
CA TYR A 23 19.36 11.43 3.82
C TYR A 23 19.39 12.32 5.06
N ILE A 24 18.38 13.17 5.19
CA ILE A 24 18.20 13.98 6.40
C ILE A 24 17.31 13.17 7.34
N ILE A 25 17.84 12.80 8.50
CA ILE A 25 17.09 12.11 9.55
C ILE A 25 16.47 13.18 10.45
N ASN A 26 15.16 13.14 10.67
CA ASN A 26 14.50 14.04 11.61
C ASN A 26 14.67 13.57 13.07
N GLU A 27 14.29 14.39 14.05
CA GLU A 27 14.42 14.07 15.48
C GLU A 27 13.65 12.81 15.91
N ALA A 28 12.69 12.36 15.10
CA ALA A 28 11.93 11.13 15.33
C ALA A 28 12.49 9.91 14.58
N GLY A 29 13.65 10.03 13.93
CA GLY A 29 14.35 8.92 13.26
C GLY A 29 13.90 8.61 11.84
N TYR A 30 13.02 9.42 11.25
CA TYR A 30 12.53 9.23 9.88
C TYR A 30 13.46 9.88 8.85
N THR A 31 13.69 9.21 7.72
CA THR A 31 14.47 9.73 6.60
C THR A 31 13.59 10.59 5.69
N ARG A 32 13.94 11.87 5.54
CA ARG A 32 13.31 12.75 4.55
C ARG A 32 13.87 12.43 3.16
N PRO A 33 13.03 12.30 2.12
CA PRO A 33 13.53 12.22 0.74
C PRO A 33 14.41 13.44 0.42
N PRO A 34 15.44 13.29 -0.43
CA PRO A 34 16.30 14.40 -0.82
C PRO A 34 15.49 15.61 -1.31
N LYS A 35 16.01 16.83 -1.12
CA LYS A 35 15.31 18.09 -1.48
C LYS A 35 14.82 18.14 -2.95
N ASN A 36 15.44 17.35 -3.83
CA ASN A 36 15.11 17.26 -5.26
C ASN A 36 14.29 16.00 -5.63
N TYR A 37 13.88 15.20 -4.64
CA TYR A 37 13.03 14.04 -4.87
C TYR A 37 11.63 14.52 -5.26
N LYS A 38 11.34 14.46 -6.55
CA LYS A 38 9.99 14.66 -7.06
C LYS A 38 9.26 13.33 -6.94
N PHE A 39 8.19 13.32 -6.15
CA PHE A 39 7.22 12.23 -6.22
C PHE A 39 6.73 12.12 -7.66
N SER A 40 7.14 11.05 -8.34
CA SER A 40 6.62 10.74 -9.66
C SER A 40 5.26 10.14 -9.45
N TYR A 41 4.22 10.97 -9.56
CA TYR A 41 2.89 10.46 -9.89
C TYR A 41 3.07 9.69 -11.20
N LYS A 42 3.05 8.36 -11.13
CA LYS A 42 3.10 7.56 -12.36
C LYS A 42 1.89 7.98 -13.20
N LYS A 43 2.15 8.75 -14.26
CA LYS A 43 1.14 9.18 -15.26
C LYS A 43 0.36 8.02 -15.85
N ASN A 44 0.96 6.83 -15.83
CA ASN A 44 0.28 5.60 -16.12
C ASN A 44 -0.20 5.04 -14.79
N SER A 45 -1.51 5.19 -14.50
CA SER A 45 -2.19 4.36 -13.52
C SER A 45 -1.71 2.92 -13.71
N ALA A 46 -1.46 2.21 -12.62
CA ALA A 46 -1.07 0.81 -12.70
C ALA A 46 -2.20 0.07 -13.42
N LYS A 47 -2.09 -0.08 -14.76
CA LYS A 47 -3.06 -0.83 -15.56
C LYS A 47 -3.07 -2.23 -14.98
N LEU A 48 -4.14 -2.54 -14.26
CA LEU A 48 -4.34 -3.86 -13.72
C LEU A 48 -4.50 -4.81 -14.89
N THR A 49 -3.75 -5.90 -14.88
CA THR A 49 -3.79 -6.93 -15.91
C THR A 49 -4.81 -8.02 -15.60
N ASN A 50 -5.27 -8.17 -14.34
CA ASN A 50 -6.33 -9.10 -13.93
C ASN A 50 -6.83 -8.73 -12.50
N ASN A 51 -8.14 -8.56 -12.32
CA ASN A 51 -8.81 -8.28 -11.03
C ASN A 51 -9.82 -9.37 -10.60
N GLU A 52 -9.82 -10.56 -11.21
CA GLU A 52 -10.80 -11.64 -10.95
C GLU A 52 -10.89 -12.06 -9.47
N VAL A 53 -9.78 -11.93 -8.73
CA VAL A 53 -9.73 -12.29 -7.30
C VAL A 53 -10.33 -11.22 -6.39
N LEU A 54 -10.58 -10.02 -6.88
CA LEU A 54 -10.98 -8.87 -6.08
C LEU A 54 -12.39 -8.40 -6.48
N ASP A 55 -13.28 -8.31 -5.50
CA ASP A 55 -14.67 -7.92 -5.71
C ASP A 55 -14.81 -6.38 -5.59
N THR A 56 -15.08 -5.72 -6.71
CA THR A 56 -15.28 -4.26 -6.77
C THR A 56 -16.73 -3.83 -6.49
N THR A 57 -17.62 -4.80 -6.23
CA THR A 57 -19.05 -4.58 -5.91
C THR A 57 -19.34 -4.56 -4.41
N VAL A 58 -18.30 -4.70 -3.58
CA VAL A 58 -18.35 -4.65 -2.12
C VAL A 58 -17.35 -3.64 -1.58
N VAL A 59 -17.45 -3.37 -0.28
CA VAL A 59 -16.33 -2.79 0.47
C VAL A 59 -15.64 -3.88 1.28
N TYR A 60 -14.34 -3.74 1.46
CA TYR A 60 -13.54 -4.56 2.35
C TYR A 60 -13.50 -3.86 3.70
N TYR A 61 -14.26 -4.35 4.66
CA TYR A 61 -14.48 -3.70 5.95
C TYR A 61 -13.61 -4.30 7.04
N LEU A 62 -12.85 -3.45 7.72
CA LEU A 62 -12.15 -3.76 8.96
C LEU A 62 -13.07 -3.44 10.14
N HIS A 63 -13.72 -4.46 10.67
CA HIS A 63 -14.52 -4.39 11.89
C HIS A 63 -13.92 -5.27 12.97
N ASN A 64 -13.28 -4.66 13.97
CA ASN A 64 -12.65 -5.40 15.07
C ASN A 64 -11.66 -6.50 14.59
N SER A 65 -10.97 -6.26 13.47
CA SER A 65 -10.39 -7.36 12.71
C SER A 65 -8.88 -7.47 12.88
N ASN A 66 -8.53 -8.42 13.72
CA ASN A 66 -7.22 -9.00 13.84
C ASN A 66 -7.33 -10.46 13.40
N TYR A 67 -6.36 -10.92 12.62
CA TYR A 67 -6.39 -12.29 12.12
C TYR A 67 -6.37 -13.34 13.25
N TYR A 68 -5.68 -13.05 14.38
CA TYR A 68 -5.52 -13.99 15.50
C TYR A 68 -6.21 -13.58 16.81
N ARG A 69 -6.58 -12.30 16.99
CA ARG A 69 -6.95 -11.73 18.30
C ARG A 69 -8.20 -10.87 18.27
N ASN A 70 -9.35 -11.37 18.68
CA ASN A 70 -10.63 -10.65 18.59
C ASN A 70 -11.00 -9.81 19.84
N SER A 71 -10.11 -9.66 20.81
CA SER A 71 -10.38 -8.87 22.02
C SER A 71 -10.25 -7.36 21.77
N SER A 72 -11.00 -6.57 22.55
CA SER A 72 -11.06 -5.10 22.44
C SER A 72 -9.72 -4.40 22.65
N GLU A 73 -8.82 -4.99 23.43
CA GLU A 73 -7.46 -4.48 23.70
C GLU A 73 -6.62 -4.32 22.43
N TYR A 74 -6.81 -5.20 21.44
CA TYR A 74 -6.06 -5.19 20.19
C TYR A 74 -6.85 -4.57 19.04
N LYS A 75 -7.97 -3.89 19.32
CA LYS A 75 -8.89 -3.41 18.29
C LYS A 75 -8.23 -2.32 17.43
N ASN A 76 -8.17 -2.57 16.13
CA ASN A 76 -7.86 -1.54 15.14
C ASN A 76 -9.03 -0.56 15.01
N SER A 77 -8.73 0.69 14.66
CA SER A 77 -9.78 1.65 14.29
C SER A 77 -10.53 1.13 13.05
N ASP A 78 -11.86 1.13 13.11
CA ASP A 78 -12.69 0.63 12.04
C ASP A 78 -12.54 1.51 10.78
N HIS A 79 -12.40 0.88 9.63
CA HIS A 79 -12.31 1.54 8.34
C HIS A 79 -12.63 0.56 7.22
N TYR A 80 -12.94 1.08 6.04
CA TYR A 80 -13.20 0.25 4.87
C TYR A 80 -12.32 0.66 3.69
N ILE A 81 -12.05 -0.31 2.82
CA ILE A 81 -11.40 -0.11 1.52
C ILE A 81 -12.43 -0.42 0.44
N ARG A 82 -12.63 0.54 -0.47
CA ARG A 82 -13.41 0.35 -1.69
C ARG A 82 -12.45 0.34 -2.87
N PHE A 83 -12.43 -0.76 -3.62
CA PHE A 83 -11.60 -0.90 -4.81
C PHE A 83 -12.39 -0.58 -6.08
N TYR A 84 -11.68 -0.04 -7.06
CA TYR A 84 -12.18 0.25 -8.40
C TYR A 84 -11.41 -0.58 -9.42
N SER A 85 -12.07 -0.99 -10.50
CA SER A 85 -11.50 -1.93 -11.48
C SER A 85 -10.28 -1.41 -12.25
N ASP A 86 -9.95 -0.13 -12.10
CA ASP A 86 -8.86 0.56 -12.81
C ASP A 86 -7.56 0.70 -11.99
N GLY A 87 -7.45 0.01 -10.85
CA GLY A 87 -6.22 0.05 -10.02
C GLY A 87 -6.27 1.04 -8.88
N ARG A 88 -7.41 1.70 -8.67
CA ARG A 88 -7.63 2.71 -7.65
C ARG A 88 -8.38 2.15 -6.46
N PHE A 89 -8.16 2.71 -5.28
CA PHE A 89 -8.99 2.46 -4.11
C PHE A 89 -9.21 3.71 -3.28
N LYS A 90 -10.30 3.68 -2.49
CA LYS A 90 -10.60 4.63 -1.42
C LYS A 90 -10.51 3.92 -0.08
N LEU A 91 -9.77 4.49 0.87
CA LEU A 91 -9.68 4.08 2.27
C LEU A 91 -10.41 5.11 3.14
N GLN A 92 -11.35 4.69 3.98
CA GLN A 92 -12.13 5.63 4.81
C GLN A 92 -12.34 5.08 6.21
N GLY A 93 -11.93 5.87 7.22
CA GLY A 93 -12.24 5.62 8.62
C GLY A 93 -13.73 5.74 8.91
N THR A 94 -14.25 4.88 9.77
CA THR A 94 -15.66 4.88 10.18
C THR A 94 -15.80 4.57 11.67
N LYS A 95 -16.86 5.08 12.30
CA LYS A 95 -17.23 4.72 13.69
C LYS A 95 -18.31 3.63 13.74
N GLU A 96 -19.06 3.50 12.66
CA GLU A 96 -20.19 2.57 12.51
C GLU A 96 -19.99 1.73 11.24
N ILE A 97 -20.91 0.81 10.97
CA ILE A 97 -20.96 0.09 9.70
C ILE A 97 -21.02 1.13 8.55
N PRO A 98 -20.22 0.98 7.47
CA PRO A 98 -20.18 1.95 6.39
C PRO A 98 -21.55 2.18 5.76
N LYS A 99 -21.95 3.45 5.58
CA LYS A 99 -23.22 3.85 4.97
C LYS A 99 -23.02 4.13 3.48
N THR A 100 -24.04 3.82 2.68
CA THR A 100 -24.01 3.99 1.21
C THR A 100 -23.61 5.40 0.79
N GLU A 101 -24.09 6.43 1.48
CA GLU A 101 -23.77 7.84 1.21
C GLU A 101 -22.27 8.13 1.32
N ASP A 102 -21.60 7.60 2.34
CA ASP A 102 -20.15 7.78 2.53
C ASP A 102 -19.34 6.94 1.54
N VAL A 103 -19.83 5.74 1.22
CA VAL A 103 -19.19 4.82 0.27
C VAL A 103 -19.25 5.36 -1.16
N ASN A 104 -20.33 6.03 -1.55
CA ASN A 104 -20.48 6.65 -2.86
C ASN A 104 -19.82 8.04 -2.95
N ASN A 105 -19.57 8.72 -1.82
CA ASN A 105 -18.89 10.02 -1.86
C ASN A 105 -17.43 9.88 -2.29
N ILE A 106 -17.12 10.28 -3.53
CA ILE A 106 -15.77 10.21 -4.11
C ILE A 106 -14.77 11.19 -3.48
N ASN A 107 -15.25 12.23 -2.79
CA ASN A 107 -14.43 13.29 -2.20
C ASN A 107 -14.06 13.02 -0.73
N LYS A 108 -14.57 11.93 -0.15
CA LYS A 108 -14.22 11.49 1.20
C LYS A 108 -13.16 10.41 1.15
N GLY A 109 -12.28 10.40 2.15
CA GLY A 109 -11.32 9.32 2.37
C GLY A 109 -9.96 9.59 1.75
N ILE A 110 -9.07 8.62 1.95
CA ILE A 110 -7.71 8.64 1.45
C ILE A 110 -7.67 7.81 0.17
N ILE A 111 -7.00 8.37 -0.82
CA ILE A 111 -6.87 7.80 -2.14
C ILE A 111 -5.61 6.95 -2.21
N GLY A 112 -5.70 5.83 -2.91
CA GLY A 112 -4.54 5.01 -3.18
C GLY A 112 -4.66 4.19 -4.44
N TYR A 113 -3.58 3.49 -4.75
CA TYR A 113 -3.45 2.61 -5.90
C TYR A 113 -3.07 1.23 -5.43
N TYR A 114 -3.59 0.22 -6.11
CA TYR A 114 -3.26 -1.16 -5.80
C TYR A 114 -2.68 -1.89 -7.01
N LYS A 115 -1.91 -2.93 -6.73
CA LYS A 115 -1.38 -3.85 -7.73
C LYS A 115 -1.62 -5.29 -7.30
N LEU A 116 -2.06 -6.11 -8.24
CA LEU A 116 -2.28 -7.54 -8.06
C LEU A 116 -1.25 -8.37 -8.83
N LYS A 117 -0.89 -9.54 -8.27
CA LYS A 117 -0.22 -10.66 -8.97
C LYS A 117 -0.77 -11.95 -8.39
N GLY A 118 -1.68 -12.58 -9.13
CA GLY A 118 -2.53 -13.63 -8.56
C GLY A 118 -3.30 -13.06 -7.37
N ARG A 119 -3.26 -13.75 -6.24
CA ARG A 119 -3.91 -13.31 -4.98
C ARG A 119 -3.07 -12.32 -4.18
N VAL A 120 -1.81 -12.08 -4.53
CA VAL A 120 -0.95 -11.14 -3.80
C VAL A 120 -1.31 -9.71 -4.17
N ILE A 121 -1.49 -8.87 -3.15
CA ILE A 121 -1.86 -7.46 -3.30
C ILE A 121 -0.84 -6.55 -2.63
N LYS A 122 -0.58 -5.41 -3.27
CA LYS A 122 0.13 -4.29 -2.66
C LYS A 122 -0.69 -3.02 -2.81
N LEU A 123 -0.78 -2.23 -1.75
CA LEU A 123 -1.48 -0.96 -1.68
C LEU A 123 -0.46 0.16 -1.50
N GLN A 124 -0.64 1.25 -2.24
CA GLN A 124 0.07 2.51 -2.06
C GLN A 124 -0.95 3.57 -1.72
N ILE A 125 -0.91 4.03 -0.47
CA ILE A 125 -1.78 5.05 0.08
C ILE A 125 -1.04 6.38 -0.02
N TYR A 126 -1.68 7.37 -0.63
CA TYR A 126 -1.15 8.72 -0.74
C TYR A 126 -1.69 9.56 0.41
N GLY A 127 -0.82 9.89 1.37
CA GLY A 127 -1.16 10.77 2.49
C GLY A 127 -0.33 12.05 2.47
N ASP A 128 -0.98 13.19 2.70
CA ASP A 128 -0.28 14.45 2.95
C ASP A 128 0.16 14.54 4.42
N ILE A 129 1.11 13.68 4.79
CA ILE A 129 1.73 13.69 6.11
C ILE A 129 3.15 14.23 5.92
N ASN A 130 3.42 15.44 6.42
CA ASN A 130 4.76 16.04 6.48
C ASN A 130 5.56 16.05 5.15
N GLY A 131 4.92 16.46 4.05
CA GLY A 131 5.62 16.66 2.76
C GLY A 131 5.42 15.54 1.74
N GLY A 132 4.32 14.79 1.85
CA GLY A 132 3.98 13.64 1.01
C GLY A 132 4.64 12.36 1.53
N SER A 133 3.82 11.42 1.98
CA SER A 133 4.29 10.08 2.38
C SER A 133 3.47 9.02 1.65
N ASP A 134 4.18 8.12 0.99
CA ASP A 134 3.61 6.93 0.38
C ASP A 134 3.63 5.82 1.44
N GLN A 135 2.47 5.53 2.03
CA GLN A 135 2.34 4.37 2.90
C GLN A 135 2.06 3.14 2.05
N LEU A 136 2.92 2.14 2.16
CA LEU A 136 2.78 0.89 1.44
C LEU A 136 2.25 -0.20 2.38
N GLU A 137 1.10 -0.79 2.05
CA GLU A 137 0.58 -1.99 2.71
C GLU A 137 0.68 -3.20 1.76
N PHE A 138 0.85 -4.39 2.32
CA PHE A 138 1.13 -5.60 1.54
C PHE A 138 0.39 -6.81 2.12
N GLY A 139 -0.10 -7.69 1.26
CA GLY A 139 -0.92 -8.81 1.71
C GLY A 139 -1.39 -9.74 0.61
N LEU A 140 -2.52 -10.42 0.87
CA LEU A 140 -3.19 -11.28 -0.11
C LEU A 140 -4.71 -11.21 0.00
N ILE A 141 -5.38 -11.68 -1.06
CA ILE A 141 -6.80 -12.04 -1.04
C ILE A 141 -6.92 -13.55 -0.79
N ASP A 142 -7.54 -13.92 0.32
CA ASP A 142 -7.65 -15.32 0.73
C ASP A 142 -8.68 -16.10 -0.10
N GLU A 143 -8.78 -17.40 0.15
CA GLU A 143 -9.67 -18.30 -0.61
C GLU A 143 -11.16 -17.95 -0.46
N LYS A 144 -11.55 -17.25 0.61
CA LYS A 144 -12.92 -16.74 0.83
C LYS A 144 -13.16 -15.39 0.14
N GLY A 145 -12.08 -14.76 -0.32
CA GLY A 145 -12.10 -13.44 -0.93
C GLY A 145 -11.93 -12.30 0.07
N ASP A 146 -11.51 -12.60 1.31
CA ASP A 146 -11.18 -11.58 2.31
C ASP A 146 -9.78 -11.02 2.03
N LEU A 147 -9.58 -9.74 2.34
CA LEU A 147 -8.29 -9.08 2.19
C LEU A 147 -7.50 -9.20 3.50
N ILE A 148 -6.32 -9.82 3.44
CA ILE A 148 -5.41 -9.97 4.57
C ILE A 148 -4.18 -9.10 4.34
N LEU A 149 -4.00 -8.07 5.17
CA LEU A 149 -2.83 -7.18 5.10
C LEU A 149 -1.87 -7.46 6.26
N LEU A 150 -0.60 -7.64 5.91
CA LEU A 150 0.48 -7.86 6.86
C LEU A 150 0.96 -6.52 7.44
N ASN A 151 1.44 -6.54 8.68
CA ASN A 151 2.11 -5.39 9.29
C ASN A 151 3.59 -5.24 8.86
N GLU A 152 4.04 -6.04 7.90
CA GLU A 152 5.37 -5.95 7.30
C GLU A 152 5.27 -5.62 5.81
N ASN A 153 6.30 -4.95 5.30
CA ASN A 153 6.41 -4.68 3.87
C ASN A 153 7.73 -5.22 3.30
N PRO A 154 7.69 -6.22 2.41
CA PRO A 154 8.90 -6.83 1.85
C PRO A 154 9.71 -5.91 0.93
N ARG A 155 9.13 -4.80 0.46
CA ARG A 155 9.76 -3.91 -0.53
C ARG A 155 9.41 -2.46 -0.23
N THR A 156 10.39 -1.58 -0.34
CA THR A 156 10.22 -0.12 -0.20
C THR A 156 9.59 0.52 -1.43
N ASP A 157 9.56 -0.17 -2.57
CA ASP A 157 8.92 0.28 -3.80
C ASP A 157 7.53 -0.37 -4.00
N PHE A 158 6.75 0.14 -4.94
CA PHE A 158 5.43 -0.40 -5.27
C PHE A 158 5.49 -1.66 -6.17
N CYS A 159 6.58 -2.43 -6.07
CA CYS A 159 6.70 -3.74 -6.69
C CYS A 159 6.18 -4.83 -5.74
N ILE A 160 5.71 -5.94 -6.32
CA ILE A 160 5.16 -7.05 -5.55
C ILE A 160 6.32 -7.86 -4.95
N GLY A 161 6.25 -8.10 -3.64
CA GLY A 161 7.32 -8.71 -2.85
C GLY A 161 7.24 -10.24 -2.82
N TYR A 162 6.73 -10.79 -1.73
CA TYR A 162 6.66 -12.24 -1.50
C TYR A 162 5.68 -12.95 -2.43
N SER A 163 5.89 -14.26 -2.63
CA SER A 163 4.90 -15.13 -3.28
C SER A 163 3.73 -15.43 -2.33
N GLU A 164 2.60 -15.87 -2.89
CA GLU A 164 1.41 -16.25 -2.11
C GLU A 164 1.75 -17.30 -1.02
N ASP A 165 2.47 -18.36 -1.37
CA ASP A 165 2.85 -19.40 -0.39
C ASP A 165 3.74 -18.87 0.73
N ALA A 166 4.62 -17.91 0.42
CA ALA A 166 5.47 -17.30 1.43
C ALA A 166 4.64 -16.44 2.41
N ILE A 167 3.63 -15.73 1.92
CA ILE A 167 2.68 -15.00 2.78
C ILE A 167 1.86 -15.98 3.62
N LYS A 168 1.29 -17.03 3.02
CA LYS A 168 0.54 -18.07 3.74
C LYS A 168 1.36 -18.70 4.86
N ARG A 169 2.64 -19.02 4.60
CA ARG A 169 3.57 -19.52 5.62
C ARG A 169 3.84 -18.49 6.73
N LYS A 170 3.97 -17.20 6.40
CA LYS A 170 4.22 -16.13 7.38
C LYS A 170 3.03 -15.91 8.30
N ILE A 171 1.83 -15.92 7.74
CA ILE A 171 0.56 -15.95 8.49
C ILE A 171 0.62 -17.18 9.41
N ALA A 172 0.69 -18.40 8.87
CA ALA A 172 0.68 -19.63 9.67
C ALA A 172 1.72 -19.70 10.80
N LYS A 173 2.91 -19.10 10.61
CA LYS A 173 4.02 -19.17 11.58
C LYS A 173 4.03 -18.07 12.64
N SER A 174 3.36 -16.94 12.44
CA SER A 174 3.51 -15.79 13.34
C SER A 174 2.18 -15.17 13.73
N SER A 175 1.74 -15.48 14.96
CA SER A 175 0.69 -14.75 15.65
C SER A 175 1.15 -13.37 16.16
N PHE A 176 2.47 -13.12 16.17
CA PHE A 176 3.07 -11.89 16.68
C PHE A 176 2.78 -10.68 15.79
N PHE A 177 2.81 -10.86 14.46
CA PHE A 177 2.60 -9.75 13.52
C PHE A 177 1.13 -9.43 13.24
N ASN A 178 0.20 -10.12 13.89
CA ASN A 178 -1.27 -9.92 13.87
C ASN A 178 -1.82 -9.16 12.63
N PRO A 179 -1.92 -9.84 11.46
CA PRO A 179 -2.42 -9.24 10.23
C PRO A 179 -3.82 -8.62 10.38
N LYS A 180 -4.10 -7.58 9.61
CA LYS A 180 -5.44 -7.00 9.46
C LYS A 180 -6.25 -7.89 8.51
N ARG A 181 -7.48 -8.25 8.89
CA ARG A 181 -8.40 -9.03 8.04
C ARG A 181 -9.60 -8.19 7.68
N TYR A 182 -9.74 -7.82 6.42
CA TYR A 182 -10.90 -7.09 5.93
C TYR A 182 -11.88 -8.07 5.31
N GLU A 183 -13.08 -8.09 5.83
CA GLU A 183 -14.15 -8.95 5.34
C GLU A 183 -14.99 -8.22 4.30
N LYS A 184 -15.50 -8.96 3.32
CA LYS A 184 -16.38 -8.38 2.31
C LYS A 184 -17.71 -7.98 2.94
N LEU A 185 -18.09 -6.73 2.75
CA LEU A 185 -19.38 -6.19 3.14
C LEU A 185 -20.09 -5.63 1.90
N LYS A 186 -21.22 -6.24 1.54
CA LYS A 186 -22.10 -5.73 0.50
C LYS A 186 -22.94 -4.59 1.07
N ILE A 187 -23.01 -3.49 0.34
CA ILE A 187 -23.78 -2.30 0.72
C ILE A 187 -24.77 -2.00 -0.39
N ASP A 188 -26.06 -2.00 -0.05
CA ASP A 188 -27.12 -1.75 -1.01
C ASP A 188 -27.08 -0.29 -1.50
N GLY A 189 -27.32 -0.10 -2.80
CA GLY A 189 -27.26 1.21 -3.45
C GLY A 189 -25.84 1.73 -3.72
N MET A 190 -24.81 0.90 -3.63
CA MET A 190 -23.46 1.30 -4.03
C MET A 190 -23.40 1.56 -5.54
N THR A 191 -22.95 2.75 -5.93
CA THR A 191 -22.87 3.19 -7.33
C THR A 191 -21.42 3.22 -7.79
N TYR A 192 -21.14 2.71 -9.00
CA TYR A 192 -19.81 2.86 -9.59
C TYR A 192 -19.66 4.24 -10.21
N GLU A 193 -19.05 5.16 -9.48
CA GLU A 193 -18.57 6.42 -10.04
C GLU A 193 -17.08 6.28 -10.32
N THR A 194 -16.70 6.37 -11.59
CA THR A 194 -15.28 6.39 -11.97
C THR A 194 -14.64 7.57 -11.28
N PRO A 195 -13.66 7.36 -10.39
CA PRO A 195 -13.06 8.48 -9.71
C PRO A 195 -12.36 9.44 -10.70
N ASN A 196 -12.34 10.73 -10.41
CA ASN A 196 -11.71 11.76 -11.26
C ASN A 196 -10.37 12.28 -10.70
N TRP A 197 -9.88 11.63 -9.65
CA TRP A 197 -8.57 11.85 -9.03
C TRP A 197 -7.46 10.97 -9.61
#